data_AF-A0A7C8VF89-F1
#
_entry.id   AF-A0A7C8VF89-F1
#
_cell.length_a   1.000
_cell.length_b   1.000
_cell.length_c   1.000
_cell.angle_alpha   90.00
_cell.angle_beta   90.00
_cell.angle_gamma   90.00
#
_symmetry.space_group_name_H-M   'P 1'
#
loop_
_entity.id
_entity.type
_entity.pdbx_description
1 polymer ?
#
loop_
_entity_poly.entity_id
_entity_poly.type
_entity_poly.pdbx_seq_one_letter_code
_entity_poly.pdbx_strand_id
1 'polypeptide(L)'
;MSSIRTDVLEISDGSNDYSEPKVGARAPIVSPLNISLQYRIEPILPSYEAAVSGRSLAITEQEDNPFTRAEYRPFLLDPLTACSDWVAQLELETVMNMVQDEVLNKGEDRLKILVLYGSLRRRSYSRLLSYEAARILFRLGCDVRVYNPSGLPVKDDSEQNHPKVQELRKLTAWSDGHVWVSPEQHGNLASYSA
;
A
#
# COMPACT_ATOMS: atom_id res chain seq x y z
N MET A 1 50.82 -23.12 -13.87
CA MET A 1 49.53 -23.22 -13.14
C MET A 1 48.44 -23.44 -14.17
N SER A 2 47.74 -24.55 -14.02
CA SER A 2 46.91 -25.24 -15.00
C SER A 2 45.69 -24.45 -15.46
N SER A 3 45.59 -24.25 -16.77
CA SER A 3 44.36 -23.95 -17.50
C SER A 3 43.75 -25.27 -17.94
N ILE A 4 42.55 -25.61 -17.47
CA ILE A 4 41.87 -26.86 -17.84
C ILE A 4 40.91 -26.58 -19.00
N ARG A 5 41.11 -27.41 -20.02
CA ARG A 5 40.60 -27.40 -21.38
C ARG A 5 39.20 -28.03 -21.42
N THR A 6 38.34 -27.52 -22.29
CA THR A 6 37.04 -28.06 -22.66
C THR A 6 37.25 -29.24 -23.60
N ASP A 7 36.62 -30.39 -23.33
CA ASP A 7 36.51 -31.49 -24.31
C ASP A 7 35.02 -31.83 -24.53
N VAL A 8 34.63 -31.69 -25.80
CA VAL A 8 33.37 -32.08 -26.42
C VAL A 8 33.53 -33.52 -26.92
N LEU A 9 32.51 -34.36 -26.74
CA LEU A 9 32.47 -35.73 -27.28
C LEU A 9 31.23 -35.89 -28.18
N GLU A 10 31.46 -35.84 -29.49
CA GLU A 10 30.57 -36.40 -30.52
C GLU A 10 31.02 -37.84 -30.79
N ILE A 11 30.09 -38.81 -30.86
CA ILE A 11 30.24 -40.01 -31.69
C ILE A 11 28.89 -40.39 -32.31
N SER A 12 28.95 -40.60 -33.63
CA SER A 12 27.91 -40.89 -34.62
C SER A 12 27.54 -42.38 -34.70
N ASP A 13 26.34 -42.59 -35.26
CA ASP A 13 25.83 -43.66 -36.12
C ASP A 13 26.02 -45.15 -35.79
N GLY A 14 24.86 -45.81 -35.63
CA GLY A 14 24.68 -47.24 -35.83
C GLY A 14 23.29 -47.53 -36.42
N SER A 15 23.24 -47.66 -37.74
CA SER A 15 22.10 -48.14 -38.53
C SER A 15 21.85 -49.64 -38.32
N ASN A 16 20.60 -50.08 -38.14
CA ASN A 16 20.00 -51.11 -39.03
C ASN A 16 18.49 -51.36 -38.82
N ASP A 17 17.81 -51.28 -39.97
CA ASP A 17 16.50 -51.76 -40.43
C ASP A 17 15.61 -52.74 -39.64
N TYR A 18 14.34 -52.32 -39.59
CA TYR A 18 13.05 -53.01 -39.88
C TYR A 18 12.84 -54.48 -39.51
N SER A 19 11.78 -54.75 -38.72
CA SER A 19 10.45 -55.19 -39.22
C SER A 19 9.47 -55.53 -38.08
N GLU A 20 8.22 -55.05 -38.18
CA GLU A 20 7.10 -55.41 -37.29
C GLU A 20 6.56 -56.82 -37.60
N PRO A 21 6.04 -57.53 -36.58
CA PRO A 21 4.90 -58.42 -36.76
C PRO A 21 3.68 -57.99 -35.91
N LYS A 22 2.51 -58.18 -36.51
CA LYS A 22 1.19 -57.71 -36.11
C LYS A 22 0.59 -58.42 -34.89
N VAL A 23 -0.05 -57.59 -34.06
CA VAL A 23 -1.31 -57.77 -33.29
C VAL A 23 -1.67 -59.17 -32.77
N GLY A 24 -1.57 -59.34 -31.45
CA GLY A 24 -2.29 -60.35 -30.67
C GLY A 24 -2.79 -59.74 -29.36
N ALA A 25 -4.11 -59.64 -29.21
CA ALA A 25 -4.77 -59.05 -28.04
C ALA A 25 -4.49 -59.84 -26.74
N ARG A 26 -4.15 -59.13 -25.65
CA ARG A 26 -4.18 -59.67 -24.28
C ARG A 26 -4.42 -58.55 -23.25
N ALA A 27 -5.11 -58.94 -22.18
CA ALA A 27 -5.86 -58.17 -21.18
C ALA A 27 -5.11 -57.00 -20.51
N PRO A 28 -5.83 -55.97 -19.99
CA PRO A 28 -5.21 -54.82 -19.36
C PRO A 28 -4.49 -55.20 -18.07
N ILE A 29 -3.21 -54.86 -18.02
CA ILE A 29 -2.35 -54.93 -16.84
C ILE A 29 -2.67 -53.71 -15.97
N VAL A 30 -3.14 -53.96 -14.76
CA VAL A 30 -3.33 -52.92 -13.72
C VAL A 30 -1.95 -52.41 -13.33
N SER A 31 -1.66 -51.13 -13.59
CA SER A 31 -0.46 -50.49 -13.09
C SER A 31 -0.64 -50.12 -11.60
N PRO A 32 0.27 -50.52 -10.70
CA PRO A 32 0.45 -49.82 -9.44
C PRO A 32 1.35 -48.61 -9.71
N LEU A 33 1.18 -47.53 -8.93
CA LEU A 33 1.90 -46.25 -8.95
C LEU A 33 1.18 -45.11 -9.69
N ASN A 34 0.14 -44.60 -9.04
CA ASN A 34 -0.22 -43.19 -9.13
C ASN A 34 -0.18 -42.60 -7.72
N ILE A 35 1.01 -42.28 -7.20
CA ILE A 35 1.13 -41.38 -6.06
C ILE A 35 0.84 -39.98 -6.60
N SER A 36 -0.44 -39.67 -6.74
CA SER A 36 -0.88 -38.29 -6.85
C SER A 36 -0.78 -37.72 -5.44
N LEU A 37 0.33 -37.05 -5.14
CA LEU A 37 0.39 -36.15 -4.00
C LEU A 37 -0.56 -34.98 -4.29
N GLN A 38 -1.85 -35.21 -4.05
CA GLN A 38 -2.81 -34.13 -3.85
C GLN A 38 -2.51 -33.50 -2.49
N TYR A 39 -1.37 -32.82 -2.37
CA TYR A 39 -1.27 -31.72 -1.42
C TYR A 39 -2.16 -30.62 -1.98
N ARG A 40 -3.46 -30.74 -1.67
CA ARG A 40 -4.35 -29.60 -1.68
C ARG A 40 -3.80 -28.69 -0.60
N ILE A 41 -2.94 -27.75 -0.99
CA ILE A 41 -2.72 -26.55 -0.20
C ILE A 41 -4.08 -25.86 -0.24
N GLU A 42 -4.94 -26.19 0.71
CA GLU A 42 -6.05 -25.31 1.03
C GLU A 42 -5.39 -23.95 1.31
N PRO A 43 -5.73 -22.88 0.60
CA PRO A 43 -5.26 -21.56 1.01
C PRO A 43 -5.66 -21.44 2.48
N ILE A 44 -4.69 -21.19 3.34
CA ILE A 44 -4.97 -20.80 4.71
C ILE A 44 -5.66 -19.46 4.56
N LEU A 45 -6.99 -19.50 4.39
CA LEU A 45 -7.82 -18.33 4.52
C LEU A 45 -7.56 -17.88 5.96
N PRO A 46 -7.09 -16.63 6.17
CA PRO A 46 -6.92 -16.13 7.51
C PRO A 46 -8.22 -16.43 8.25
N SER A 47 -8.11 -17.03 9.44
CA SER A 47 -9.29 -17.30 10.26
C SER A 47 -10.13 -16.03 10.31
N TYR A 48 -11.45 -16.15 10.31
CA TYR A 48 -12.33 -15.00 10.41
C TYR A 48 -11.94 -14.06 11.57
N GLU A 49 -11.35 -14.60 12.64
CA GLU A 49 -10.73 -13.83 13.74
C GLU A 49 -9.49 -13.03 13.33
N ALA A 50 -8.62 -13.52 12.44
CA ALA A 50 -7.52 -12.74 11.88
C ALA A 50 -8.01 -11.65 10.90
N ALA A 51 -9.13 -11.86 10.21
CA ALA A 51 -9.82 -10.82 9.44
C ALA A 51 -10.52 -9.77 10.33
N VAL A 52 -10.73 -10.09 11.62
CA VAL A 52 -11.13 -9.16 12.68
C VAL A 52 -9.89 -8.52 13.35
N SER A 53 -8.74 -8.47 12.67
CA SER A 53 -7.65 -7.52 12.98
C SER A 53 -8.00 -6.07 12.56
N GLY A 54 -9.30 -5.73 12.58
CA GLY A 54 -9.86 -4.44 12.19
C GLY A 54 -9.79 -3.37 13.30
N ARG A 55 -8.87 -3.52 14.26
CA ARG A 55 -8.66 -2.49 15.27
C ARG A 55 -8.17 -1.22 14.59
N SER A 56 -8.86 -0.12 14.86
CA SER A 56 -8.56 1.21 14.36
C SER A 56 -8.74 2.20 15.50
N LEU A 57 -7.78 3.11 15.64
CA LEU A 57 -7.84 4.21 16.60
C LEU A 57 -8.29 5.51 15.93
N ALA A 58 -8.76 5.42 14.68
CA ALA A 58 -9.26 6.53 13.91
C ALA A 58 -10.37 7.31 14.62
N ILE A 59 -10.42 8.62 14.38
CA ILE A 59 -11.49 9.49 14.87
C ILE A 59 -12.79 9.04 14.18
N THR A 60 -13.79 8.68 14.98
CA THR A 60 -15.08 8.22 14.47
C THR A 60 -15.87 9.38 13.86
N GLU A 61 -16.83 9.10 12.99
CA GLU A 61 -17.66 10.14 12.38
C GLU A 61 -18.41 11.00 13.42
N GLN A 62 -18.78 10.40 14.56
CA GLN A 62 -19.49 11.06 15.65
C GLN A 62 -18.60 12.02 16.46
N GLU A 63 -17.33 11.67 16.63
CA GLU A 63 -16.35 12.50 17.34
C GLU A 63 -15.76 13.60 16.43
N ASP A 64 -15.89 13.42 15.12
CA ASP A 64 -15.22 14.24 14.14
C ASP A 64 -16.01 15.51 13.79
N ASN A 65 -15.32 16.64 13.67
CA ASN A 65 -15.95 17.87 13.21
C ASN A 65 -16.39 17.71 11.73
N PRO A 66 -17.67 17.93 11.39
CA PRO A 66 -18.18 17.69 10.03
C PRO A 66 -17.47 18.52 8.96
N PHE A 67 -17.10 19.77 9.26
CA PHE A 67 -16.38 20.63 8.33
C PHE A 67 -14.96 20.11 8.09
N THR A 68 -14.22 19.79 9.16
CA THR A 68 -12.87 19.22 9.04
C THR A 68 -12.88 17.91 8.26
N ARG A 69 -13.86 17.04 8.54
CA ARG A 69 -14.02 15.75 7.86
C ARG A 69 -14.25 15.91 6.37
N ALA A 70 -15.11 16.84 5.97
CA ALA A 70 -15.43 17.10 4.57
C ALA A 70 -14.28 17.78 3.82
N GLU A 71 -13.64 18.79 4.42
CA GLU A 71 -12.63 19.62 3.75
C GLU A 71 -11.25 18.95 3.74
N TYR A 72 -10.82 18.38 4.86
CA TYR A 72 -9.44 17.96 5.08
C TYR A 72 -9.22 16.45 5.07
N ARG A 73 -10.28 15.65 4.98
CA ARG A 73 -10.16 14.18 4.97
C ARG A 73 -10.73 13.53 3.70
N PRO A 74 -10.26 13.94 2.49
CA PRO A 74 -10.68 13.34 1.24
C PRO A 74 -10.19 11.89 1.05
N PHE A 75 -9.37 11.39 1.98
CA PHE A 75 -8.81 10.04 1.98
C PHE A 75 -9.71 9.02 2.69
N LEU A 76 -10.79 9.45 3.35
CA LEU A 76 -11.73 8.54 4.00
C LEU A 76 -12.50 7.75 2.95
N LEU A 77 -12.54 6.44 3.16
CA LEU A 77 -13.29 5.51 2.33
C LEU A 77 -14.66 5.25 2.94
N ASP A 78 -15.59 4.73 2.14
CA ASP A 78 -16.82 4.18 2.68
C ASP A 78 -16.53 2.98 3.61
N PRO A 79 -17.38 2.69 4.60
CA PRO A 79 -17.11 1.66 5.58
C PRO A 79 -16.88 0.24 5.01
N LEU A 80 -17.54 -0.10 3.89
CA LEU A 80 -17.44 -1.43 3.28
C LEU A 80 -16.09 -1.62 2.59
N THR A 81 -15.59 -0.56 1.95
CA THR A 81 -14.24 -0.57 1.38
C THR A 81 -13.19 -0.49 2.49
N ALA A 82 -13.38 0.39 3.48
CA ALA A 82 -12.41 0.61 4.56
C ALA A 82 -12.12 -0.64 5.39
N CYS A 83 -13.13 -1.50 5.63
CA CYS A 83 -12.94 -2.70 6.45
C CYS A 83 -12.14 -3.81 5.76
N SER A 84 -11.97 -3.74 4.44
CA SER A 84 -11.30 -4.78 3.64
C SER A 84 -10.10 -4.25 2.84
N ASP A 85 -9.77 -2.96 2.98
CA ASP A 85 -8.64 -2.37 2.28
C ASP A 85 -7.28 -2.90 2.79
N TRP A 86 -6.23 -2.64 2.03
CA TRP A 86 -4.89 -3.08 2.39
C TRP A 86 -4.34 -2.39 3.66
N VAL A 87 -4.83 -1.19 3.99
CA VAL A 87 -4.42 -0.45 5.19
C VAL A 87 -4.97 -1.13 6.44
N ALA A 88 -6.19 -1.66 6.39
CA ALA A 88 -6.81 -2.47 7.45
C ALA A 88 -6.04 -3.78 7.68
N GLN A 89 -5.47 -4.34 6.62
CA GLN A 89 -4.68 -5.59 6.67
C GLN A 89 -3.26 -5.41 7.22
N LEU A 90 -2.79 -4.17 7.43
CA LEU A 90 -1.45 -3.94 8.00
C LEU A 90 -1.38 -4.40 9.47
N GLU A 91 -0.35 -5.16 9.79
CA GLU A 91 0.00 -5.59 11.15
C GLU A 91 0.66 -4.45 11.94
N LEU A 92 -0.16 -3.57 12.51
CA LEU A 92 0.30 -2.39 13.28
C LEU A 92 -0.04 -2.47 14.77
N GLU A 93 -0.31 -3.66 15.29
CA GLU A 93 -0.84 -3.88 16.64
C GLU A 93 0.06 -3.31 17.74
N THR A 94 1.38 -3.53 17.65
CA THR A 94 2.33 -2.97 18.63
C THR A 94 2.25 -1.46 18.71
N VAL A 95 2.26 -0.77 17.56
CA VAL A 95 2.18 0.69 17.51
C VAL A 95 0.82 1.18 17.99
N MET A 96 -0.27 0.49 17.64
CA MET A 96 -1.61 0.81 18.12
C MET A 96 -1.72 0.66 19.64
N ASN A 97 -1.12 -0.38 20.24
CA ASN A 97 -1.10 -0.55 21.69
C ASN A 97 -0.33 0.60 22.37
N MET A 98 0.83 0.99 21.82
CA MET A 98 1.57 2.15 22.33
C MET A 98 0.74 3.43 22.26
N VAL A 99 0.07 3.72 21.14
CA VAL A 99 -0.79 4.92 21.03
C VAL A 99 -1.98 4.84 21.98
N GLN A 100 -2.61 3.68 22.13
CA GLN A 100 -3.72 3.49 23.07
C GLN A 100 -3.28 3.80 24.50
N ASP A 101 -2.16 3.24 24.94
CA ASP A 101 -1.72 3.33 26.33
C ASP A 101 -1.07 4.67 26.66
N GLU A 102 -0.32 5.25 25.72
CA GLU A 102 0.45 6.47 25.97
C GLU A 102 -0.29 7.74 25.60
N VAL A 103 -1.24 7.68 24.66
CA VAL A 103 -1.97 8.86 24.21
C VAL A 103 -3.40 8.82 24.70
N LEU A 104 -4.17 7.81 24.27
CA LEU A 104 -5.62 7.81 24.48
C LEU A 104 -6.02 7.54 25.94
N ASN A 105 -5.42 6.54 26.59
CA ASN A 105 -5.73 6.17 27.97
C ASN A 105 -5.23 7.19 28.99
N LYS A 106 -4.15 7.92 28.67
CA LYS A 106 -3.63 9.00 29.50
C LYS A 106 -4.37 10.32 29.30
N GLY A 107 -5.23 10.41 28.28
CA GLY A 107 -5.95 11.63 27.94
C GLY A 107 -5.06 12.72 27.34
N GLU A 108 -3.95 12.34 26.71
CA GLU A 108 -3.09 13.27 25.96
C GLU A 108 -3.72 13.60 24.60
N ASP A 109 -3.33 14.75 24.05
CA ASP A 109 -3.79 15.17 22.73
C ASP A 109 -3.26 14.22 21.63
N ARG A 110 -4.13 13.92 20.65
CA ARG A 110 -3.72 13.20 19.43
C ARG A 110 -2.70 14.01 18.65
N LEU A 111 -1.71 13.33 18.07
CA LEU A 111 -0.75 13.96 17.16
C LEU A 111 -1.46 14.53 15.94
N LYS A 112 -1.22 15.82 15.67
CA LYS A 112 -1.81 16.57 14.56
C LYS A 112 -0.85 16.54 13.38
N ILE A 113 -1.22 15.83 12.31
CA ILE A 113 -0.37 15.66 11.13
C ILE A 113 -0.97 16.37 9.92
N LEU A 114 -0.20 17.29 9.34
CA LEU A 114 -0.52 17.93 8.07
C LEU A 114 0.15 17.20 6.91
N VAL A 115 -0.64 16.82 5.91
CA VAL A 115 -0.15 16.13 4.71
C VAL A 115 -0.24 17.06 3.50
N LEU A 116 0.87 17.20 2.77
CA LEU A 116 1.01 18.01 1.56
C LEU A 116 1.43 17.15 0.37
N TYR A 117 0.84 17.39 -0.81
CA TYR A 117 1.20 16.69 -2.06
C TYR A 117 1.59 17.63 -3.20
N GLY A 118 2.70 17.34 -3.89
CA GLY A 118 3.33 18.24 -4.87
C GLY A 118 2.79 18.21 -6.31
N SER A 119 1.61 17.64 -6.58
CA SER A 119 1.06 17.61 -7.95
C SER A 119 -0.45 17.73 -8.00
N LEU A 120 -0.92 18.67 -8.83
CA LEU A 120 -2.34 18.97 -9.10
C LEU A 120 -2.88 18.25 -10.34
N ARG A 121 -2.05 17.44 -11.01
CA ARG A 121 -2.46 16.69 -12.20
C ARG A 121 -3.65 15.78 -11.87
N ARG A 122 -4.55 15.60 -12.85
CA ARG A 122 -5.73 14.71 -12.71
C ARG A 122 -5.35 13.33 -12.17
N ARG A 123 -4.26 12.74 -12.69
CA ARG A 123 -3.65 11.51 -12.19
C ARG A 123 -2.32 11.85 -11.51
N SER A 124 -2.39 12.10 -10.21
CA SER A 124 -1.25 12.49 -9.37
C SER A 124 -0.93 11.35 -8.41
N TYR A 125 0.17 10.62 -8.66
CA TYR A 125 0.62 9.53 -7.78
C TYR A 125 1.09 10.02 -6.42
N SER A 126 1.68 11.22 -6.34
CA SER A 126 2.03 11.84 -5.06
C SER A 126 0.80 12.14 -4.21
N ARG A 127 -0.30 12.58 -4.83
CA ARG A 127 -1.59 12.77 -4.14
C ARG A 127 -2.18 11.43 -3.67
N LEU A 128 -2.17 10.41 -4.52
CA LEU A 128 -2.66 9.07 -4.14
C LEU A 128 -1.84 8.51 -2.96
N LEU A 129 -0.51 8.55 -3.04
CA LEU A 129 0.38 8.11 -1.95
C LEU A 129 0.17 8.92 -0.67
N SER A 130 -0.11 10.22 -0.78
CA SER A 130 -0.45 11.07 0.37
C SER A 130 -1.72 10.60 1.07
N TYR A 131 -2.73 10.16 0.32
CA TYR A 131 -3.96 9.62 0.89
C TYR A 131 -3.73 8.26 1.55
N GLU A 132 -2.88 7.40 0.99
CA GLU A 132 -2.45 6.16 1.66
C GLU A 132 -1.77 6.43 3.01
N ALA A 133 -0.79 7.35 3.01
CA ALA A 133 -0.08 7.74 4.23
C ALA A 133 -1.05 8.33 5.27
N ALA A 134 -1.99 9.16 4.82
CA ALA A 134 -3.01 9.74 5.67
C ALA A 134 -3.93 8.66 6.28
N ARG A 135 -4.35 7.65 5.51
CA ARG A 135 -5.16 6.54 6.01
C ARG A 135 -4.43 5.73 7.09
N ILE A 136 -3.15 5.44 6.89
CA ILE A 136 -2.34 4.72 7.89
C ILE A 136 -2.23 5.53 9.19
N LEU A 137 -1.85 6.80 9.09
CA LEU A 137 -1.70 7.67 10.26
C LEU A 137 -3.03 7.90 11.00
N PHE A 138 -4.12 8.04 10.24
CA PHE A 138 -5.45 8.18 10.80
C PHE A 138 -5.89 6.90 11.52
N ARG A 139 -5.65 5.71 10.93
CA ARG A 139 -5.89 4.42 11.58
C ARG A 139 -5.10 4.26 12.88
N LEU A 140 -3.87 4.75 12.91
CA LEU A 140 -3.02 4.75 14.11
C LEU A 140 -3.51 5.71 15.20
N GLY A 141 -4.43 6.63 14.90
CA GLY A 141 -5.05 7.54 15.86
C GLY A 141 -4.57 8.99 15.81
N CYS A 142 -3.84 9.39 14.77
CA CYS A 142 -3.49 10.79 14.54
C CYS A 142 -4.71 11.61 14.07
N ASP A 143 -4.77 12.90 14.42
CA ASP A 143 -5.64 13.85 13.70
C ASP A 143 -4.91 14.27 12.43
N VAL A 144 -5.38 13.76 11.29
CA VAL A 144 -4.73 13.98 9.99
C VAL A 144 -5.56 14.92 9.13
N ARG A 145 -4.89 15.92 8.56
CA ARG A 145 -5.48 16.85 7.58
C ARG A 145 -4.64 16.87 6.32
N VAL A 146 -5.27 16.67 5.17
CA VAL A 146 -4.63 16.81 3.87
C VAL A 146 -4.99 18.17 3.27
N TYR A 147 -3.99 18.99 3.00
CA TYR A 147 -4.22 20.29 2.37
C TYR A 147 -4.32 20.15 0.85
N ASN A 148 -5.36 20.73 0.26
CA ASN A 148 -5.50 20.85 -1.18
C ASN A 148 -4.80 22.13 -1.69
N PRO A 149 -3.70 22.03 -2.46
CA PRO A 149 -2.96 23.20 -2.94
C PRO A 149 -3.58 23.83 -4.20
N SER A 150 -4.74 23.36 -4.67
CA SER A 150 -5.43 23.98 -5.80
C SER A 150 -5.77 25.44 -5.50
N GLY A 151 -5.43 26.34 -6.43
CA GLY A 151 -5.62 27.78 -6.25
C GLY A 151 -4.60 28.44 -5.31
N LEU A 152 -3.56 27.73 -4.86
CA LEU A 152 -2.43 28.35 -4.19
C LEU A 152 -1.64 29.19 -5.22
N PRO A 153 -1.40 30.48 -4.97
CA PRO A 153 -0.77 31.32 -5.97
C PRO A 153 0.76 31.07 -6.01
N VAL A 154 1.38 31.45 -7.12
CA VAL A 154 2.81 31.19 -7.35
C VAL A 154 3.60 32.24 -6.59
N LYS A 155 4.47 31.79 -5.67
CA LYS A 155 5.27 32.62 -4.75
C LYS A 155 5.66 34.00 -5.32
N ASP A 156 4.87 35.00 -4.97
CA ASP A 156 5.16 36.42 -5.12
C ASP A 156 4.89 37.15 -3.78
N ASP A 157 5.63 38.23 -3.51
CA ASP A 157 5.62 38.93 -2.21
C ASP A 157 4.29 39.62 -1.91
N SER A 158 3.47 39.86 -2.95
CA SER A 158 2.15 40.49 -2.86
C SER A 158 1.03 39.57 -2.33
N GLU A 159 1.30 38.26 -2.19
CA GLU A 159 0.25 37.23 -2.06
C GLU A 159 0.09 36.65 -0.64
N GLN A 160 0.75 37.23 0.37
CA GLN A 160 0.69 36.72 1.74
C GLN A 160 -0.73 36.69 2.32
N ASN A 161 -1.62 37.58 1.86
CA ASN A 161 -3.01 37.67 2.29
C ASN A 161 -3.95 36.72 1.53
N HIS A 162 -3.45 35.95 0.57
CA HIS A 162 -4.28 35.02 -0.20
C HIS A 162 -4.93 33.97 0.73
N PRO A 163 -6.24 33.69 0.62
CA PRO A 163 -6.93 32.79 1.55
C PRO A 163 -6.27 31.41 1.70
N LYS A 164 -5.80 30.82 0.59
CA LYS A 164 -5.08 29.53 0.59
C LYS A 164 -3.71 29.61 1.30
N VAL A 165 -3.01 30.73 1.21
CA VAL A 165 -1.74 30.95 1.95
C VAL A 165 -2.02 31.06 3.44
N GLN A 166 -3.06 31.80 3.81
CA GLN A 166 -3.50 31.94 5.21
C GLN A 166 -3.98 30.61 5.79
N GLU A 167 -4.73 29.83 5.02
CA GLU A 167 -5.14 28.48 5.38
C GLU A 167 -3.95 27.56 5.62
N LEU A 168 -2.99 27.52 4.68
CA LEU A 168 -1.78 26.70 4.83
C LEU A 168 -0.99 27.10 6.08
N ARG A 169 -0.83 28.40 6.34
CA ARG A 169 -0.15 28.89 7.57
C ARG A 169 -0.88 28.46 8.84
N LYS A 170 -2.21 28.53 8.86
CA LYS A 170 -3.02 28.07 10.00
C LYS A 170 -2.89 26.57 10.21
N LEU A 171 -2.89 25.78 9.14
CA LEU A 171 -2.70 24.33 9.21
C LEU A 171 -1.31 23.96 9.70
N THR A 172 -0.26 24.64 9.22
CA THR A 172 1.10 24.46 9.70
C THR A 172 1.25 24.82 11.18
N ALA A 173 0.60 25.88 11.64
CA ALA A 173 0.61 26.25 13.06
C ALA A 173 -0.20 25.28 13.95
N TRP A 174 -1.18 24.59 13.36
CA TRP A 174 -2.00 23.59 14.06
C TRP A 174 -1.30 22.23 14.21
N SER A 175 -0.41 21.86 13.28
CA SER A 175 0.20 20.53 13.23
C SER A 175 1.44 20.36 14.10
N ASP A 176 1.58 19.19 14.71
CA ASP A 176 2.78 18.74 15.43
C ASP A 176 3.83 18.15 14.48
N GLY A 177 3.41 17.72 13.28
CA GLY A 177 4.29 17.15 12.26
C GLY A 177 3.72 17.23 10.86
N HIS A 178 4.59 17.09 9.85
CA HIS A 178 4.22 17.17 8.45
C HIS A 178 4.65 15.92 7.66
N VAL A 179 3.85 15.55 6.66
CA VAL A 179 4.24 14.59 5.61
C VAL A 179 4.18 15.29 4.26
N TRP A 180 5.31 15.35 3.56
CA TRP A 180 5.41 16.00 2.24
C TRP A 180 5.70 14.96 1.17
N VAL A 181 4.80 14.84 0.20
CA VAL A 181 4.95 13.90 -0.92
C VAL A 181 5.08 14.69 -2.21
N SER A 182 6.29 14.78 -2.73
CA SER A 182 6.57 15.39 -4.04
C SER A 182 6.79 14.31 -5.09
N PRO A 183 6.27 14.46 -6.32
CA PRO A 183 6.82 13.70 -7.42
C PRO A 183 8.26 14.17 -7.70
N GLU A 184 9.06 13.30 -8.29
CA GLU A 184 10.32 13.68 -8.89
C GLU A 184 10.06 14.30 -10.27
N GLN A 185 10.69 15.43 -10.57
CA GLN A 185 10.74 16.00 -11.91
C GLN A 185 12.19 16.34 -12.26
N HIS A 186 12.74 15.61 -13.24
CA HIS A 186 14.11 15.83 -13.74
C HIS A 186 15.18 15.82 -12.62
N GLY A 187 15.07 14.90 -11.65
CA GLY A 187 16.00 14.83 -10.51
C GLY A 187 15.81 15.89 -9.43
N ASN A 188 14.74 16.69 -9.47
CA ASN A 188 14.42 17.69 -8.44
C ASN A 188 13.00 17.50 -7.88
N LEU A 189 12.76 18.09 -6.71
CA LEU A 189 11.41 18.23 -6.16
C LEU A 189 10.58 19.10 -7.11
N ALA A 190 9.38 18.64 -7.45
CA ALA A 190 8.48 19.42 -8.28
C ALA A 190 7.97 20.63 -7.49
N SER A 191 8.15 21.82 -8.05
CA SER A 191 7.23 22.93 -7.76
C SER A 191 5.84 22.51 -8.25
N TYR A 192 4.76 22.87 -7.54
CA TYR A 192 3.39 22.48 -7.88
C TYR A 192 3.05 22.85 -9.34
N SER A 193 3.31 21.94 -10.28
CA SER A 193 2.98 22.14 -11.68
C SER A 193 1.51 21.79 -11.84
N ALA A 194 0.68 22.81 -12.09
CA ALA A 194 -0.70 22.63 -12.56
C ALA A 194 -0.71 21.79 -13.86
#